data_AF-A0A7K4SPV4-F1
#
_entry.id   AF-A0A7K4SPV4-F1
#
_cell.length_a   1.000
_cell.length_b   1.000
_cell.length_c   1.000
_cell.angle_alpha   90.00
_cell.angle_beta   90.00
_cell.angle_gamma   90.00
#
_symmetry.space_group_name_H-M   'P 1'
#
loop_
_entity.id
_entity.type
_entity.pdbx_description
1 polymer ?
#
loop_
_entity_poly.entity_id
_entity_poly.type
_entity_poly.pdbx_seq_one_letter_code
_entity_poly.pdbx_strand_id
1 'polypeptide(L)'
;GLPSDKIEMGRNCKIVTEVVQNGNDFTWTQHFPGGRTTTNTFTIGKEADMETMGGKKFKATVKMEDGKIVADFPNYHHTAEICGGKLVEISVSSGVVYKRTSKRIA
;
A
#
# COMPACT_ATOMS: atom_id res chain seq x y z
N GLY A 1 15.37 -2.90 10.33
CA GLY A 1 15.05 -3.91 9.29
C GLY A 1 13.75 -4.63 9.63
N LEU A 2 13.13 -5.28 8.65
CA LEU A 2 12.04 -6.23 8.89
C LEU A 2 12.62 -7.59 9.33
N PRO A 3 11.94 -8.39 10.18
CA PRO A 3 12.36 -9.75 10.52
C PRO A 3 12.40 -10.65 9.28
N SER A 4 13.35 -11.60 9.21
CA SER A 4 13.53 -12.51 8.07
C SER A 4 12.26 -13.27 7.70
N ASP A 5 11.51 -13.76 8.69
CA ASP A 5 10.23 -14.46 8.47
C ASP A 5 9.20 -13.58 7.77
N LYS A 6 9.17 -12.28 8.10
CA LYS A 6 8.28 -11.31 7.43
C LYS A 6 8.77 -10.97 6.02
N ILE A 7 10.07 -11.05 5.76
CA ILE A 7 10.66 -10.83 4.42
C ILE A 7 10.30 -11.99 3.49
N GLU A 8 10.46 -13.24 3.93
CA GLU A 8 10.09 -14.42 3.13
C GLU A 8 8.58 -14.48 2.85
N MET A 9 7.77 -14.19 3.88
CA MET A 9 6.32 -14.04 3.73
C MET A 9 6.02 -12.94 2.70
N GLY A 10 6.55 -11.73 2.86
CA GLY A 10 6.30 -10.63 1.92
C GLY A 10 6.77 -10.91 0.48
N ARG A 11 7.80 -11.74 0.28
CA ARG A 11 8.39 -12.03 -1.04
C ARG A 11 7.61 -13.08 -1.83
N ASN A 12 7.11 -14.12 -1.16
CA ASN A 12 6.44 -15.25 -1.81
C ASN A 12 4.91 -15.26 -1.61
N CYS A 13 4.37 -14.44 -0.70
CA CYS A 13 2.94 -14.39 -0.48
C CYS A 13 2.21 -13.67 -1.62
N LYS A 14 1.23 -14.37 -2.18
CA LYS A 14 0.22 -13.77 -3.06
C LYS A 14 -0.72 -12.91 -2.20
N ILE A 15 -0.45 -11.60 -2.16
CA ILE A 15 -1.30 -10.63 -1.48
C ILE A 15 -2.36 -10.17 -2.46
N VAL A 16 -3.64 -10.33 -2.11
CA VAL A 16 -4.74 -9.75 -2.88
C VAL A 16 -5.01 -8.36 -2.33
N THR A 17 -4.99 -7.36 -3.21
CA THR A 17 -5.28 -5.98 -2.84
C THR A 17 -6.63 -5.58 -3.42
N GLU A 18 -7.57 -5.26 -2.55
CA GLU A 18 -8.87 -4.69 -2.89
C GLU A 18 -8.81 -3.18 -2.64
N VAL A 19 -9.19 -2.40 -3.65
CA VAL A 19 -9.23 -0.94 -3.57
C VAL A 19 -10.64 -0.49 -3.92
N VAL A 20 -11.31 0.12 -2.95
CA VAL A 20 -12.61 0.77 -3.14
C VAL A 20 -12.39 2.27 -3.10
N GLN A 21 -12.72 2.95 -4.20
CA GLN A 21 -12.66 4.40 -4.31
C GLN A 21 -14.08 4.96 -4.33
N ASN A 22 -14.38 5.89 -3.42
CA ASN A 22 -15.62 6.66 -3.39
C ASN A 22 -15.27 8.16 -3.40
N GLY A 23 -15.14 8.73 -4.60
CA GLY A 23 -14.65 10.10 -4.77
C GLY A 23 -13.21 10.23 -4.28
N ASN A 24 -13.03 10.98 -3.19
CA ASN A 24 -11.73 11.20 -2.53
C ASN A 24 -11.47 10.23 -1.37
N ASP A 25 -12.45 9.41 -1.00
CA ASP A 25 -12.31 8.41 0.06
C ASP A 25 -11.87 7.08 -0.55
N PHE A 26 -10.85 6.49 0.03
CA PHE A 26 -10.27 5.22 -0.40
C PHE A 26 -10.29 4.24 0.76
N THR A 27 -10.72 3.02 0.47
CA THR A 27 -10.54 1.87 1.35
C THR A 27 -9.62 0.88 0.65
N TRP A 28 -8.47 0.65 1.27
CA TRP A 28 -7.41 -0.19 0.77
C TRP A 28 -7.26 -1.41 1.65
N THR A 29 -7.74 -2.55 1.18
CA THR A 29 -7.70 -3.82 1.92
C THR A 29 -6.67 -4.76 1.31
N GLN A 30 -5.76 -5.26 2.14
CA GLN A 30 -4.77 -6.26 1.77
C GLN A 30 -5.11 -7.58 2.44
N HIS A 31 -5.36 -8.61 1.63
CA HIS A 31 -5.60 -9.97 2.08
C HIS A 31 -4.31 -10.78 1.99
N PHE A 32 -3.84 -11.27 3.12
CA PHE A 32 -2.65 -12.10 3.23
C PHE A 32 -3.03 -13.59 3.23
N PRO A 33 -2.15 -14.46 2.72
CA PRO A 33 -2.28 -15.90 2.93
C PRO A 33 -2.36 -16.22 4.42
N GLY A 34 -3.25 -17.14 4.80
CA GLY A 34 -3.52 -17.48 6.21
C GLY A 34 -4.64 -16.68 6.86
N GLY A 35 -5.42 -15.92 6.08
CA GLY A 35 -6.68 -15.31 6.53
C GLY A 35 -6.53 -13.95 7.23
N ARG A 36 -5.30 -13.47 7.42
CA ARG A 36 -5.06 -12.13 7.95
C ARG A 36 -5.40 -11.08 6.90
N THR A 37 -6.11 -10.04 7.30
CA THR A 37 -6.43 -8.87 6.48
C THR A 37 -5.96 -7.60 7.17
N THR A 38 -5.55 -6.60 6.38
CA THR A 38 -5.27 -5.25 6.85
C THR A 38 -6.03 -4.27 5.98
N THR A 39 -6.86 -3.42 6.59
CA THR A 39 -7.68 -2.43 5.89
C THR A 39 -7.26 -1.03 6.33
N ASN A 40 -6.92 -0.19 5.37
CA ASN A 40 -6.59 1.21 5.56
C ASN A 40 -7.63 2.08 4.84
N THR A 41 -8.36 2.89 5.58
CA THR A 41 -9.31 3.86 5.02
C THR A 41 -8.75 5.26 5.16
N PHE A 42 -8.68 6.00 4.06
CA PHE A 42 -8.10 7.34 4.02
C PHE A 42 -8.81 8.23 3.01
N THR A 43 -8.81 9.53 3.28
CA THR A 43 -9.31 10.54 2.34
C THR A 43 -8.13 11.30 1.76
N ILE A 44 -8.12 11.54 0.45
CA ILE A 44 -7.09 12.35 -0.20
C ILE A 44 -7.03 13.74 0.43
N GLY A 45 -5.83 14.18 0.79
CA GLY A 45 -5.53 15.46 1.41
C GLY A 45 -5.81 15.55 2.91
N LYS A 46 -6.24 14.45 3.56
CA LYS A 46 -6.45 14.39 5.01
C LYS A 46 -5.52 13.38 5.66
N GLU A 47 -5.17 13.65 6.92
CA GLU A 47 -4.46 12.70 7.75
C GLU A 47 -5.40 11.54 8.14
N ALA A 48 -4.92 10.30 8.01
CA ALA A 48 -5.60 9.08 8.39
C ALA A 48 -4.69 8.16 9.21
N ASP A 49 -5.29 7.36 10.08
CA ASP A 49 -4.60 6.27 10.77
C ASP A 49 -4.45 5.07 9.84
N MET A 50 -3.23 4.58 9.69
CA MET A 50 -2.87 3.48 8.80
C MET A 50 -2.08 2.41 9.52
N GLU A 51 -2.15 1.19 8.99
CA GLU A 51 -1.41 0.04 9.46
C GLU A 51 -0.58 -0.57 8.30
N THR A 52 0.69 -0.83 8.60
CA THR A 52 1.58 -1.55 7.68
C THR A 52 1.27 -3.04 7.69
N MET A 53 1.69 -3.77 6.64
CA MET A 53 1.66 -5.24 6.61
C MET A 53 2.36 -5.89 7.82
N GLY A 54 3.31 -5.17 8.44
CA GLY A 54 4.00 -5.59 9.64
C GLY A 54 3.21 -5.49 10.95
N GLY A 55 2.01 -4.88 10.93
CA GLY A 55 1.18 -4.60 12.10
C GLY A 55 1.54 -3.29 12.83
N LYS A 56 2.40 -2.46 12.24
CA LYS A 56 2.74 -1.13 12.81
C LYS A 56 1.70 -0.10 12.37
N LYS A 57 1.14 0.62 13.33
CA LYS A 57 0.22 1.74 13.10
C LYS A 57 1.00 3.06 12.99
N PHE A 58 0.54 3.95 12.11
CA PHE A 58 1.14 5.25 11.84
C PHE A 58 0.09 6.22 11.26
N LYS A 59 0.34 7.52 11.31
CA LYS A 59 -0.55 8.57 10.76
C LYS A 59 0.03 9.18 9.50
N ALA A 60 -0.85 9.43 8.55
CA ALA A 60 -0.55 9.51 7.12
C ALA A 60 -1.42 10.50 6.38
N THR A 61 -0.82 11.40 5.60
CA THR A 61 -1.59 12.16 4.60
C THR A 61 -1.31 11.59 3.21
N VAL A 62 -2.36 11.11 2.56
CA VAL A 62 -2.29 10.62 1.18
C VAL A 62 -2.72 11.72 0.23
N LYS A 63 -1.97 11.88 -0.86
CA LYS A 63 -2.23 12.84 -1.93
C LYS A 63 -2.53 12.10 -3.23
N MET A 64 -3.10 12.83 -4.18
CA MET A 64 -3.24 12.35 -5.55
C MET A 64 -2.50 13.32 -6.47
N GLU A 65 -1.54 12.81 -7.23
CA GLU A 65 -0.69 13.57 -8.15
C GLU A 65 -0.69 12.86 -9.51
N ASP A 66 -1.15 13.53 -10.57
CA ASP A 66 -1.23 12.97 -11.93
C ASP A 66 -1.94 11.59 -12.02
N GLY A 67 -2.98 11.40 -11.21
CA GLY A 67 -3.73 10.13 -11.13
C GLY A 67 -3.01 9.02 -10.35
N LYS A 68 -1.90 9.34 -9.69
CA LYS A 68 -1.17 8.46 -8.78
C LYS A 68 -1.51 8.80 -7.34
N ILE A 69 -1.68 7.77 -6.52
CA ILE A 69 -1.81 7.92 -5.08
C ILE A 69 -0.40 8.03 -4.50
N VAL A 70 -0.14 9.06 -3.69
CA VAL A 70 1.17 9.34 -3.09
C VAL A 70 1.03 9.46 -1.59
N ALA A 71 1.81 8.70 -0.84
CA ALA A 71 1.83 8.73 0.62
C ALA A 71 3.26 8.98 1.12
N ASP A 72 3.45 10.11 1.78
CA ASP A 72 4.75 10.61 2.23
C ASP A 72 4.91 10.53 3.75
N PHE A 73 6.04 9.99 4.19
CA PHE A 73 6.44 9.92 5.60
C PHE A 73 7.95 10.09 5.75
N PRO A 74 8.43 10.45 6.95
CA PRO A 74 9.86 10.48 7.22
C PRO A 74 10.52 9.14 6.89
N ASN A 75 11.41 9.15 5.89
CA ASN A 75 12.14 7.98 5.36
C ASN A 75 11.29 6.92 4.62
N TYR A 76 10.05 7.24 4.23
CA TYR A 76 9.21 6.36 3.41
C TYR A 76 8.36 7.15 2.42
N HIS A 77 8.53 6.88 1.14
CA HIS A 77 7.74 7.46 0.06
C HIS A 77 7.05 6.31 -0.68
N HIS A 78 5.73 6.37 -0.81
CA HIS A 78 4.97 5.34 -1.50
C HIS A 78 4.08 5.93 -2.57
N THR A 79 4.12 5.33 -3.76
CA THR A 79 3.25 5.69 -4.88
C THR A 79 2.51 4.46 -5.37
N ALA A 80 1.23 4.61 -5.67
CA ALA A 80 0.42 3.57 -6.29
C ALA A 80 -0.33 4.13 -7.51
N GLU A 81 -0.23 3.43 -8.63
CA GLU A 81 -0.87 3.83 -9.89
C GLU A 81 -1.40 2.62 -10.66
N ILE A 82 -2.42 2.84 -11.49
CA ILE A 82 -2.89 1.83 -12.43
C ILE A 82 -2.20 2.07 -13.78
N CYS A 83 -1.31 1.16 -14.18
CA CYS A 83 -0.61 1.20 -15.45
C CYS A 83 -1.00 -0.02 -16.29
N GLY A 84 -1.63 0.21 -17.45
CA GLY A 84 -2.02 -0.87 -18.38
C GLY A 84 -2.94 -1.93 -17.74
N GLY A 85 -3.87 -1.51 -16.86
CA GLY A 85 -4.78 -2.41 -16.16
C GLY A 85 -4.14 -3.22 -15.02
N LYS A 86 -2.91 -2.89 -14.62
CA LYS A 86 -2.22 -3.48 -13.47
C LYS A 86 -2.01 -2.41 -12.40
N LEU A 87 -2.12 -2.81 -11.14
CA LEU A 87 -1.75 -1.95 -10.03
C LEU A 87 -0.23 -2.02 -9.84
N VAL A 88 0.45 -0.89 -9.94
CA VAL A 88 1.89 -0.74 -9.72
C VAL A 88 2.09 0.08 -8.46
N GLU A 89 2.76 -0.53 -7.49
CA GLU A 89 3.10 0.07 -6.21
C GLU A 89 4.62 0.21 -6.13
N ILE A 90 5.10 1.40 -5.76
CA ILE A 90 6.51 1.69 -5.54
C ILE A 90 6.66 2.24 -4.13
N SER A 91 7.52 1.62 -3.33
CA SER A 91 7.88 2.08 -1.99
C SER A 91 9.37 2.35 -1.94
N VAL A 92 9.75 3.57 -1.57
CA VAL A 92 11.14 3.96 -1.36
C VAL A 92 11.35 4.15 0.13
N SER A 93 12.34 3.46 0.69
CA SER A 93 12.74 3.67 2.07
C SER A 93 14.26 3.66 2.21
N SER A 94 14.82 4.71 2.79
CA SER A 94 16.27 4.84 3.06
C SER A 94 17.15 4.51 1.84
N GLY A 95 16.73 4.96 0.65
CA GLY A 95 17.44 4.71 -0.62
C GLY A 95 17.15 3.36 -1.31
N VAL A 96 16.41 2.46 -0.66
CA VAL A 96 15.99 1.18 -1.25
C VAL A 96 14.63 1.35 -1.94
N VAL A 97 14.54 0.93 -3.19
CA VAL A 97 13.29 0.94 -3.98
C VAL A 97 12.70 -0.47 -4.03
N TYR A 98 11.49 -0.61 -3.52
CA TYR A 98 10.66 -1.80 -3.66
C TYR A 98 9.56 -1.52 -4.67
N LYS A 99 9.42 -2.39 -5.68
CA LYS A 99 8.36 -2.31 -6.68
C LYS A 99 7.53 -3.58 -6.64
N ARG A 100 6.20 -3.43 -6.58
CA ARG A 100 5.23 -4.51 -6.71
C ARG A 100 4.30 -4.21 -7.88
N THR A 101 3.96 -5.26 -8.63
CA THR A 101 3.01 -5.17 -9.74
C THR A 101 1.96 -6.26 -9.58
N SER A 102 0.73 -5.83 -9.35
CA SER A 102 -0.42 -6.70 -9.08
C SER A 102 -1.32 -6.72 -10.31
N LYS A 103 -1.65 -7.93 -10.77
CA LYS A 103 -2.63 -8.11 -11.86
C LYS A 103 -4.02 -7.82 -11.31
N ARG A 104 -4.81 -7.01 -12.03
CA ARG A 104 -6.23 -6.83 -11.70
C ARG A 104 -6.96 -8.16 -11.87
N ILE A 105 -7.66 -8.56 -10.82
CA ILE A 105 -8.63 -9.65 -10.83
C ILE A 105 -10.01 -9.01 -10.76
N ALA A 106 -10.95 -9.52 -11.56
CA ALA A 106 -12.33 -9.04 -11.62
C ALA A 106 -13.18 -9.76 -10.59
#